data_AF-A0A954BN17-F1
#
_entry.id   AF-A0A954BN17-F1
#
_cell.length_a   1.000
_cell.length_b   1.000
_cell.length_c   1.000
_cell.angle_alpha   90.00
_cell.angle_beta   90.00
_cell.angle_gamma   90.00
#
_symmetry.space_group_name_H-M   'P 1'
#
loop_
_entity.id
_entity.type
_entity.pdbx_description
1 polymer ?
#
loop_
_entity_poly.entity_id
_entity_poly.type
_entity_poly.pdbx_seq_one_letter_code
_entity_poly.pdbx_strand_id
1 'polypeptide(L)'
;TYPEGCRANCAYCGLARHREADRDYADRNFIRVDWPAVPMAEIAARVGADPENSPFHRMCISMITHPKSDEDTFTVLKTWTDHVDPDAIPISILSNPTTMTREDVQRLRDMGSDIFTVALDAATPAIFDRT
;
A
#
# COMPACT_ATOMS: atom_id res chain seq x y z
N THR A 1 -4.98 -10.92 2.82
CA THR A 1 -4.93 -10.17 4.10
C THR A 1 -3.82 -10.73 4.96
N TYR A 2 -3.38 -10.00 5.99
CA TYR A 2 -2.26 -10.39 6.86
C TYR A 2 -2.73 -10.55 8.33
N PRO A 3 -3.10 -11.76 8.79
CA PRO A 3 -3.47 -12.00 10.18
C PRO A 3 -2.37 -11.61 11.19
N GLU A 4 -1.10 -11.80 10.81
CA GLU A 4 0.08 -11.47 11.59
C GLU A 4 0.37 -9.97 11.67
N GLY A 5 -0.24 -9.18 10.77
CA GLY A 5 -0.14 -7.74 10.77
C GLY A 5 1.22 -7.14 10.41
N CYS A 6 1.40 -5.86 10.74
CA CYS A 6 2.60 -5.08 10.42
C CYS A 6 3.72 -5.36 11.43
N ARG A 7 4.94 -5.52 10.92
CA ARG A 7 6.14 -5.75 11.74
C ARG A 7 6.79 -4.46 12.26
N ALA A 8 6.36 -3.31 11.75
CA ALA A 8 6.83 -2.00 12.18
C ALA A 8 6.16 -1.54 13.49
N ASN A 9 6.74 -0.51 14.10
CA ASN A 9 6.38 -0.01 15.43
C ASN A 9 6.17 1.50 15.50
N CYS A 10 5.88 2.18 14.39
CA CYS A 10 5.68 3.62 14.37
C CYS A 10 4.77 4.07 15.53
N ALA A 11 5.26 4.93 16.43
CA ALA A 11 4.55 5.34 17.66
C ALA A 11 3.09 5.78 17.45
N TYR A 12 2.81 6.43 16.32
CA TYR A 12 1.49 6.97 16.03
C TYR A 12 0.54 5.95 15.37
N CYS A 13 1.05 4.83 14.84
CA CYS A 13 0.27 3.95 13.98
C CYS A 13 -0.59 2.96 14.77
N GLY A 14 -1.87 2.84 14.39
CA GLY A 14 -2.81 1.88 14.99
C GLY A 14 -2.42 0.43 14.74
N LEU A 15 -1.70 0.19 13.64
CA LEU A 15 -1.22 -1.12 13.21
C LEU A 15 0.16 -1.50 13.78
N ALA A 16 0.74 -0.69 14.67
CA ALA A 16 2.05 -0.97 15.26
C ALA A 16 2.05 -2.30 16.03
N ARG A 17 3.10 -3.13 15.85
CA ARG A 17 3.14 -4.50 16.40
C ARG A 17 3.01 -4.56 17.93
N HIS A 18 3.55 -3.56 18.63
CA HIS A 18 3.51 -3.49 20.10
C HIS A 18 2.22 -2.88 20.66
N ARG A 19 1.27 -2.44 19.82
CA ARG A 19 -0.05 -2.07 20.33
C ARG A 19 -0.79 -3.34 20.75
N GLU A 20 -0.56 -3.74 21.99
CA GLU A 20 -1.34 -4.75 22.70
C GLU A 20 -2.77 -4.22 22.88
N ALA A 21 -3.73 -4.91 22.28
CA ALA A 21 -5.15 -4.69 22.51
C ALA A 21 -5.83 -6.05 22.44
N ASP A 22 -6.86 -6.25 23.28
CA ASP A 22 -7.77 -7.42 23.26
C ASP A 22 -8.58 -7.55 21.94
N ARG A 23 -8.20 -6.82 20.89
CA ARG A 23 -8.88 -6.72 19.59
C ARG A 23 -8.04 -7.34 18.49
N ASP A 24 -8.72 -7.92 17.51
CA ASP A 24 -8.10 -8.44 16.30
C ASP A 24 -7.33 -7.33 15.57
N TYR A 25 -6.22 -7.71 14.92
CA TYR A 25 -5.33 -6.76 14.22
C TYR A 25 -6.08 -5.87 13.21
N ALA A 26 -7.08 -6.44 12.53
CA ALA A 26 -7.93 -5.71 11.59
C ALA A 26 -8.66 -4.51 12.23
N ASP A 27 -8.97 -4.59 13.53
CA ASP A 27 -9.76 -3.60 14.26
C ASP A 27 -8.90 -2.55 15.00
N ARG A 28 -7.56 -2.61 14.86
CA ARG A 28 -6.62 -1.70 15.54
C ARG A 28 -6.37 -0.39 14.78
N ASN A 29 -6.96 -0.23 13.60
CA ASN A 29 -6.79 0.94 12.74
C ASN A 29 -7.58 2.17 13.26
N PHE A 30 -7.29 3.37 12.73
CA PHE A 30 -8.00 4.62 13.10
C PHE A 30 -9.14 5.00 12.15
N ILE A 31 -9.46 4.13 11.20
CA ILE A 31 -10.49 4.37 10.19
C ILE A 31 -11.84 4.24 10.89
N ARG A 32 -12.61 5.33 10.90
CA ARG A 32 -13.93 5.39 11.55
C ARG A 32 -15.09 5.19 10.57
N VAL A 33 -14.79 4.66 9.39
CA VAL A 33 -15.74 4.36 8.32
C VAL A 33 -15.50 2.94 7.84
N ASP A 34 -16.55 2.29 7.36
CA ASP A 34 -16.43 0.93 6.84
C ASP A 34 -15.65 0.92 5.52
N TRP A 35 -14.57 0.16 5.50
CA TRP A 35 -13.78 -0.14 4.31
C TRP A 35 -13.87 -1.63 4.02
N PRO A 36 -14.89 -2.08 3.26
CA PRO A 36 -15.06 -3.50 2.97
C PRO A 36 -13.92 -4.01 2.09
N ALA A 37 -13.45 -5.22 2.39
CA ALA A 37 -12.56 -5.94 1.48
C ALA A 37 -13.36 -6.46 0.30
N VAL A 38 -13.00 -6.03 -0.91
CA VAL A 38 -13.59 -6.46 -2.18
C VAL A 38 -12.52 -7.02 -3.12
N PRO A 39 -12.87 -7.90 -4.08
CA PRO A 39 -11.89 -8.49 -4.98
C PRO A 39 -11.21 -7.44 -5.88
N MET A 40 -9.88 -7.42 -5.90
CA MET A 40 -9.13 -6.45 -6.71
C MET A 40 -9.46 -6.53 -8.20
N ALA A 41 -9.66 -7.74 -8.73
CA ALA A 41 -10.05 -7.95 -10.13
C ALA A 41 -11.41 -7.31 -10.48
N GLU A 42 -12.36 -7.29 -9.53
CA GLU A 42 -13.66 -6.65 -9.74
C GLU A 42 -13.52 -5.12 -9.77
N ILE A 43 -12.69 -4.55 -8.89
CA ILE A 43 -12.38 -3.11 -8.90
C ILE A 43 -11.74 -2.73 -10.24
N ALA A 44 -10.68 -3.46 -10.63
CA ALA A 44 -9.90 -3.17 -11.83
C ALA A 44 -10.76 -3.28 -13.10
N ALA A 45 -11.58 -4.33 -13.22
CA ALA A 45 -12.47 -4.50 -14.36
C ALA A 45 -13.54 -3.40 -14.46
N ARG A 46 -14.09 -2.93 -13.33
CA ARG A 46 -15.08 -1.86 -13.32
C ARG A 46 -14.49 -0.52 -13.71
N VAL A 47 -13.32 -0.17 -13.19
CA VAL A 47 -12.65 1.09 -13.53
C VAL A 47 -12.14 1.05 -14.97
N GLY A 48 -11.56 -0.09 -15.39
CA GLY A 48 -11.03 -0.29 -16.74
C GLY A 48 -12.08 -0.35 -17.85
N ALA A 49 -13.37 -0.50 -17.51
CA ALA A 49 -14.45 -0.45 -18.49
C ALA A 49 -14.65 0.96 -19.09
N ASP A 50 -14.30 2.01 -18.35
CA ASP A 50 -14.37 3.41 -18.80
C ASP A 50 -13.40 4.30 -17.99
N PRO A 51 -12.07 4.14 -18.19
CA PRO A 51 -11.08 4.84 -17.39
C PRO A 51 -11.09 6.36 -17.63
N GLU A 52 -11.40 6.82 -18.84
CA GLU A 52 -11.44 8.25 -19.22
C GLU A 52 -12.53 9.04 -18.47
N ASN A 53 -13.67 8.39 -18.18
CA ASN A 53 -14.75 9.01 -17.40
C ASN A 53 -14.73 8.59 -15.92
N SER A 54 -13.67 7.91 -15.48
CA SER A 54 -13.52 7.51 -14.08
C SER A 54 -13.45 8.73 -13.17
N PRO A 55 -14.13 8.73 -12.00
CA PRO A 55 -14.00 9.80 -11.01
C PRO A 55 -12.65 9.72 -10.26
N PHE A 56 -11.85 8.68 -10.49
CA PHE A 56 -10.60 8.45 -9.79
C PHE A 56 -9.43 9.10 -10.53
N HIS A 57 -8.72 10.00 -9.84
CA HIS A 57 -7.52 10.64 -10.37
C HIS A 57 -6.22 9.86 -10.14
N ARG A 58 -6.25 8.85 -9.26
CA ARG A 58 -5.07 8.10 -8.86
C ARG A 58 -5.45 6.79 -8.19
N MET A 59 -4.71 5.74 -8.50
CA MET A 59 -4.74 4.48 -7.76
C MET A 59 -3.56 4.43 -6.79
N CYS A 60 -3.82 4.13 -5.52
CA CYS A 60 -2.79 4.05 -4.50
C CYS A 60 -2.68 2.62 -3.96
N ILE A 61 -1.48 2.04 -4.00
CA ILE A 61 -1.16 0.81 -3.25
C ILE A 61 -0.37 1.20 -2.02
N SER A 62 -0.88 0.85 -0.84
CA SER A 62 -0.19 1.11 0.43
C SER A 62 0.26 -0.19 1.07
N MET A 63 1.54 -0.23 1.42
CA MET A 63 2.17 -1.40 1.99
C MET A 63 2.31 -1.24 3.50
N ILE A 64 2.08 -2.32 4.23
CA ILE A 64 2.60 -2.46 5.60
C ILE A 64 3.98 -3.11 5.55
N THR A 65 4.75 -3.04 6.64
CA THR A 65 5.99 -3.80 6.76
C THR A 65 5.70 -5.28 6.97
N HIS A 66 5.78 -6.08 5.91
CA HIS A 66 5.46 -7.51 5.93
C HIS A 66 6.28 -8.27 4.87
N PRO A 67 6.77 -9.51 5.10
CA PRO A 67 7.62 -10.22 4.12
C PRO A 67 6.96 -10.49 2.77
N LYS A 68 5.62 -10.53 2.74
CA LYS A 68 4.83 -10.74 1.52
C LYS A 68 4.41 -9.44 0.84
N SER A 69 4.66 -8.27 1.45
CA SER A 69 4.13 -6.99 0.96
C SER A 69 4.54 -6.70 -0.48
N ASP A 70 5.76 -7.08 -0.84
CA ASP A 70 6.37 -6.71 -2.11
C ASP A 70 5.78 -7.54 -3.24
N GLU A 71 5.69 -8.87 -3.06
CA GLU A 71 5.03 -9.78 -4.00
C GLU A 71 3.52 -9.48 -4.16
N ASP A 72 2.83 -9.20 -3.05
CA ASP A 72 1.41 -8.84 -3.08
C ASP A 72 1.20 -7.50 -3.80
N THR A 73 2.12 -6.54 -3.65
CA THR A 73 2.09 -5.27 -4.38
C THR A 73 2.23 -5.49 -5.88
N PHE A 74 3.15 -6.35 -6.33
CA PHE A 74 3.25 -6.70 -7.74
C PHE A 74 1.98 -7.38 -8.25
N THR A 75 1.38 -8.25 -7.46
CA THR A 75 0.13 -8.94 -7.84
C THR A 75 -1.03 -7.96 -7.99
N VAL A 76 -1.20 -7.03 -7.04
CA VAL A 76 -2.22 -5.98 -7.08
C VAL A 76 -1.98 -5.04 -8.26
N LEU A 77 -0.74 -4.58 -8.45
CA LEU A 77 -0.37 -3.69 -9.53
C LEU A 77 -0.63 -4.34 -10.89
N LYS A 78 -0.18 -5.58 -11.08
CA LYS A 78 -0.44 -6.33 -12.31
C LYS A 78 -1.95 -6.45 -12.59
N THR A 79 -2.73 -6.83 -11.57
CA THR A 79 -4.19 -6.97 -11.72
C THR A 79 -4.84 -5.66 -12.17
N TRP A 80 -4.37 -4.53 -11.65
CA TRP A 80 -4.82 -3.20 -12.06
C TRP A 80 -4.44 -2.90 -13.51
N THR A 81 -3.16 -3.03 -13.85
CA THR A 81 -2.62 -2.65 -15.16
C THR A 81 -3.03 -3.58 -16.29
N ASP A 82 -3.49 -4.80 -15.96
CA ASP A 82 -4.14 -5.70 -16.92
C ASP A 82 -5.50 -5.14 -17.42
N HIS A 83 -6.10 -4.18 -16.70
CA HIS A 83 -7.43 -3.63 -17.01
C HIS A 83 -7.45 -2.11 -17.22
N VAL A 84 -6.52 -1.37 -16.62
CA VAL A 84 -6.50 0.10 -16.64
C VAL A 84 -5.16 0.56 -17.21
N ASP A 85 -5.22 1.38 -18.26
CA ASP A 85 -4.04 2.02 -18.84
C ASP A 85 -3.37 2.94 -17.79
N PRO A 86 -2.08 2.73 -17.44
CA PRO A 86 -1.36 3.60 -16.51
C PRO A 86 -1.38 5.09 -16.91
N ASP A 87 -1.44 5.40 -18.22
CA ASP A 87 -1.49 6.79 -18.69
C ASP A 87 -2.86 7.45 -18.43
N ALA A 88 -3.93 6.67 -18.24
CA ALA A 88 -5.27 7.19 -17.95
C ALA A 88 -5.48 7.47 -16.46
N ILE A 89 -4.97 6.59 -15.57
CA ILE A 89 -5.08 6.76 -14.12
C ILE A 89 -3.71 6.50 -13.47
N PRO A 90 -3.00 7.57 -13.03
CA PRO A 90 -1.69 7.43 -12.41
C PRO A 90 -1.67 6.53 -11.18
N ILE A 91 -0.54 5.87 -10.98
CA ILE A 91 -0.37 4.88 -9.92
C ILE A 91 0.67 5.36 -8.91
N SER A 92 0.30 5.30 -7.62
CA SER A 92 1.16 5.68 -6.50
C SER A 92 1.39 4.53 -5.54
N ILE A 93 2.66 4.26 -5.26
CA ILE A 93 3.10 3.26 -4.29
C ILE A 93 3.51 3.97 -3.01
N LEU A 94 2.79 3.71 -1.92
CA LEU A 94 3.28 3.96 -0.57
C LEU A 94 4.08 2.74 -0.13
N SER A 95 5.40 2.86 -0.30
CA SER A 95 6.35 1.75 -0.22
C SER A 95 6.60 1.25 1.21
N ASN A 96 6.97 -0.03 1.31
CA ASN A 96 7.72 -0.57 2.43
C ASN A 96 9.22 -0.57 2.06
N PRO A 97 9.96 0.53 2.29
CA PRO A 97 11.34 0.66 1.81
C PRO A 97 12.33 -0.28 2.53
N THR A 98 11.93 -0.92 3.63
CA THR A 98 12.81 -1.79 4.42
C THR A 98 13.03 -3.16 3.81
N THR A 99 12.14 -3.62 2.92
CA THR A 99 12.23 -4.92 2.25
C THR A 99 12.52 -4.80 0.75
N MET A 100 12.17 -3.67 0.15
CA MET A 100 12.34 -3.45 -1.28
C MET A 100 13.80 -3.25 -1.67
N THR A 101 14.19 -3.89 -2.77
CA THR A 101 15.47 -3.69 -3.44
C THR A 101 15.35 -2.64 -4.55
N ARG A 102 16.49 -2.22 -5.12
CA ARG A 102 16.51 -1.37 -6.31
C ARG A 102 15.78 -2.02 -7.50
N GLU A 103 15.90 -3.33 -7.64
CA GLU A 103 15.25 -4.09 -8.71
C GLU A 103 13.73 -4.06 -8.54
N ASP A 104 13.23 -4.14 -7.30
CA ASP A 104 11.80 -4.04 -7.02
C ASP A 104 11.25 -2.66 -7.41
N VAL A 105 11.98 -1.59 -7.11
CA VAL A 105 11.60 -0.22 -7.51
C VAL A 105 11.57 -0.07 -9.04
N GLN A 106 12.59 -0.60 -9.72
CA GLN A 106 12.65 -0.63 -11.18
C GLN A 106 11.44 -1.39 -11.74
N ARG A 107 11.12 -2.56 -11.18
CA ARG A 107 9.98 -3.38 -11.58
C ARG A 107 8.65 -2.65 -11.40
N LEU A 108 8.44 -1.96 -10.27
CA LEU A 108 7.24 -1.15 -10.06
C LEU A 108 7.06 -0.10 -11.15
N ARG A 109 8.14 0.62 -11.48
CA ARG A 109 8.14 1.61 -12.56
C ARG A 109 7.82 0.98 -13.91
N ASP A 110 8.48 -0.13 -14.24
CA ASP A 110 8.30 -0.80 -15.53
C ASP A 110 6.89 -1.44 -15.66
N MET A 111 6.22 -1.70 -14.54
CA MET A 111 4.81 -2.11 -14.48
C MET A 111 3.83 -0.93 -14.60
N GLY A 112 4.29 0.33 -14.66
CA GLY A 112 3.43 1.51 -14.84
C GLY A 112 3.20 2.34 -13.57
N SER A 113 3.96 2.13 -12.49
CA SER A 113 3.90 3.04 -11.33
C SER A 113 4.58 4.37 -11.62
N ASP A 114 3.87 5.48 -11.39
CA ASP A 114 4.38 6.85 -11.59
C ASP A 114 5.01 7.45 -10.35
N ILE A 115 4.43 7.17 -9.17
CA ILE A 115 4.77 7.85 -7.93
C ILE A 115 5.27 6.82 -6.91
N PHE A 116 6.47 7.06 -6.39
CA PHE A 116 7.05 6.24 -5.33
C PHE A 116 7.19 7.07 -4.05
N THR A 117 6.49 6.67 -2.99
CA THR A 117 6.46 7.38 -1.71
C THR A 117 7.22 6.61 -0.64
N VAL A 118 8.11 7.31 0.06
CA VAL A 118 8.82 6.82 1.25
C VAL A 118 8.32 7.59 2.45
N ALA A 119 7.78 6.87 3.45
CA ALA A 119 7.41 7.49 4.72
C ALA A 119 8.67 7.74 5.56
N LEU A 120 8.88 8.99 5.98
CA LEU A 120 9.95 9.38 6.88
C LEU A 120 9.36 10.07 8.11
N ASP A 121 9.40 9.39 9.25
CA ASP A 121 8.81 9.89 10.50
C ASP A 121 9.67 10.99 11.14
N ALA A 122 11.00 10.88 11.05
CA ALA A 122 11.95 11.87 11.54
C ALA A 122 13.26 11.85 10.74
N ALA A 123 13.86 13.02 10.53
CA ALA A 123 15.14 13.17 9.80
C ALA A 123 16.38 13.25 10.72
N THR A 124 16.19 13.22 12.05
CA THR A 124 17.29 13.22 13.03
C THR A 124 17.37 11.85 13.71
N PRO A 125 18.51 11.13 13.65
CA PRO A 125 18.61 9.76 14.19
C PRO A 125 18.15 9.65 15.65
N ALA A 126 18.63 10.52 16.53
CA ALA A 126 18.23 10.50 17.95
C ALA A 126 16.74 10.81 18.19
N ILE A 127 16.04 11.41 17.23
CA ILE A 127 14.58 11.61 17.29
C ILE A 127 13.86 10.37 16.75
N PHE A 128 14.35 9.80 15.64
CA PHE A 128 13.82 8.57 15.05
C PHE A 128 13.92 7.37 16.01
N ASP A 129 15.04 7.22 16.71
CA ASP A 129 15.24 6.13 17.68
C ASP A 129 14.31 6.22 18.91
N ARG A 130 13.65 7.36 19.12
CA ARG A 130 12.67 7.57 20.20
C ARG A 130 11.23 7.30 19.78
N THR A 131 10.98 7.01 18.49
CA THR A 131 9.64 6.71 17.93
C THR A 131 9.31 5.23 17.90
#